data_AF-A0A9R0BJL3-F1
#
_entry.id   AF-A0A9R0BJL3-F1
#
_cell.length_a   1.000
_cell.length_b   1.000
_cell.length_c   1.000
_cell.angle_alpha   90.00
_cell.angle_beta   90.00
_cell.angle_gamma   90.00
#
_symmetry.space_group_name_H-M   'P 1'
#
loop_
_entity.id
_entity.type
_entity.pdbx_description
1 polymer ?
#
loop_
_entity_poly.entity_id
_entity_poly.type
_entity_poly.pdbx_seq_one_letter_code
_entity_poly.pdbx_strand_id
1 'polypeptide(L)'
;MENKKDILFKETDERLHNYKYLDIKIKNINLDIKRCENEYSGCGAMVYTEKTSNTYNISSSVENEVLKREERLRKLKMEKEDIEIEKEKIENALTCLNDIEMEFFNLFYNSKTKNNMTYISMKLHLDRTSCYNLKKKMIFKLSEIL
;
A
#
# COMPACT_ATOMS: atom_id res chain seq x y z
N MET A 1 -15.65 25.91 -9.65
CA MET A 1 -14.37 25.57 -8.98
C MET A 1 -14.71 24.70 -7.80
N GLU A 2 -14.16 23.49 -7.72
CA GLU A 2 -14.38 22.61 -6.59
C GLU A 2 -13.72 23.20 -5.34
N ASN A 3 -14.40 23.16 -4.20
CA ASN A 3 -13.90 23.75 -2.96
C ASN A 3 -12.71 22.89 -2.46
N LYS A 4 -11.64 23.53 -1.96
CA LYS A 4 -10.47 22.83 -1.40
C LYS A 4 -10.86 21.75 -0.37
N LYS A 5 -11.91 22.00 0.42
CA LYS A 5 -12.42 21.03 1.40
C LYS A 5 -13.02 19.78 0.75
N ASP A 6 -13.68 19.93 -0.39
CA ASP A 6 -14.30 18.81 -1.10
C ASP A 6 -13.22 17.93 -1.75
N ILE A 7 -12.13 18.53 -2.21
CA ILE A 7 -10.95 17.81 -2.74
C ILE A 7 -10.31 16.97 -1.64
N LEU A 8 -9.98 17.58 -0.49
CA LEU A 8 -9.38 16.88 0.66
C LEU A 8 -10.28 15.74 1.18
N PHE A 9 -11.60 15.98 1.20
CA PHE A 9 -12.57 14.96 1.57
C PHE A 9 -12.50 13.74 0.64
N LYS A 10 -12.47 13.97 -0.69
CA LYS A 10 -12.40 12.89 -1.69
C LYS A 10 -11.10 12.11 -1.60
N GLU A 11 -9.97 12.82 -1.50
CA GLU A 11 -8.65 12.20 -1.36
C GLU A 11 -8.59 11.32 -0.10
N THR A 12 -9.13 11.82 1.02
CA THR A 12 -9.18 11.06 2.27
C THR A 12 -10.12 9.84 2.14
N ASP A 13 -11.31 9.99 1.55
CA ASP A 13 -12.25 8.88 1.32
C ASP A 13 -11.59 7.76 0.48
N GLU A 14 -10.81 8.14 -0.53
CA GLU A 14 -10.05 7.21 -1.36
C GLU A 14 -8.91 6.53 -0.61
N ARG A 15 -8.11 7.28 0.16
CA ARG A 15 -7.05 6.70 1.03
C ARG A 15 -7.62 5.66 1.98
N LEU A 16 -8.74 5.96 2.64
CA LEU A 16 -9.41 5.02 3.56
C LEU A 16 -9.94 3.78 2.83
N HIS A 17 -10.45 3.92 1.61
CA HIS A 17 -10.84 2.76 0.79
C HIS A 17 -9.66 1.87 0.41
N ASN A 18 -8.48 2.47 0.25
CA ASN A 18 -7.24 1.77 -0.07
C ASN A 18 -6.59 1.09 1.14
N TYR A 19 -6.90 1.52 2.36
CA TYR A 19 -6.32 1.02 3.62
C TYR A 19 -6.31 -0.52 3.71
N LYS A 20 -7.44 -1.19 3.44
CA LYS A 20 -7.55 -2.65 3.54
C LYS A 20 -6.65 -3.43 2.58
N TYR A 21 -6.10 -2.77 1.57
CA TYR A 21 -5.19 -3.39 0.59
C TYR A 21 -3.72 -3.15 0.92
N LEU A 22 -3.38 -2.25 1.86
CA LEU A 22 -1.99 -1.91 2.16
C LEU A 22 -1.22 -3.14 2.65
N ASP A 23 -1.79 -3.95 3.54
CA ASP A 23 -1.17 -5.20 4.00
C ASP A 23 -0.88 -6.19 2.87
N ILE A 24 -1.80 -6.28 1.91
CA ILE A 24 -1.66 -7.15 0.75
C ILE A 24 -0.53 -6.63 -0.15
N LYS A 25 -0.47 -5.31 -0.36
CA LYS A 25 0.60 -4.67 -1.14
C LYS A 25 1.97 -4.90 -0.50
N ILE A 26 2.10 -4.66 0.81
CA ILE A 26 3.34 -4.92 1.56
C ILE A 26 3.76 -6.38 1.42
N LYS A 27 2.82 -7.32 1.55
CA LYS A 27 3.09 -8.75 1.37
C LYS A 27 3.57 -9.09 -0.04
N ASN A 28 2.97 -8.50 -1.07
CA ASN A 28 3.38 -8.70 -2.46
C ASN A 28 4.80 -8.17 -2.70
N ILE A 29 5.11 -6.96 -2.21
CA ILE A 29 6.47 -6.39 -2.35
C ILE A 29 7.50 -7.25 -1.63
N ASN A 30 7.19 -7.79 -0.44
CA ASN A 30 8.08 -8.72 0.25
C ASN A 30 8.35 -9.99 -0.58
N LEU A 31 7.37 -10.50 -1.32
CA LEU A 31 7.57 -11.64 -2.24
C LEU A 31 8.45 -11.25 -3.43
N ASP A 32 8.29 -10.04 -3.96
CA ASP A 32 9.11 -9.53 -5.06
C ASP A 32 10.56 -9.29 -4.62
N ILE A 33 10.78 -8.78 -3.41
CA ILE A 33 12.10 -8.68 -2.77
C ILE A 33 12.71 -10.06 -2.66
N LYS A 34 11.98 -11.06 -2.12
CA LYS A 34 12.47 -12.44 -1.99
C LYS A 34 12.84 -13.06 -3.35
N ARG A 35 12.08 -12.76 -4.41
CA ARG A 35 12.42 -13.17 -5.78
C ARG A 35 13.70 -12.49 -6.27
N CYS A 36 13.83 -11.18 -6.04
CA CYS A 36 15.03 -10.38 -6.32
C CYS A 36 16.21 -10.71 -5.40
N GLU A 37 16.05 -11.54 -4.39
CA GLU A 37 17.15 -12.11 -3.60
C GLU A 37 17.47 -13.52 -4.09
N ASN A 38 16.49 -14.38 -4.37
CA ASN A 38 16.74 -15.76 -4.78
C ASN A 38 17.40 -15.91 -6.16
N GLU A 39 17.09 -15.05 -7.13
CA GLU A 39 17.79 -15.06 -8.43
C GLU A 39 19.33 -14.82 -8.28
N TYR A 40 19.82 -14.34 -7.12
CA TYR A 40 21.26 -14.19 -6.78
C TYR A 40 21.98 -15.54 -6.65
N SER A 41 21.23 -16.62 -6.36
CA SER A 41 21.81 -17.94 -6.14
C SER A 41 22.04 -18.75 -7.43
N GLY A 42 21.71 -18.18 -8.60
CA GLY A 42 21.67 -18.87 -9.90
C GLY A 42 22.90 -18.70 -10.80
N CYS A 43 23.92 -17.91 -10.41
CA CYS A 43 25.19 -17.82 -11.15
C CYS A 43 26.14 -18.99 -10.81
N GLY A 44 25.60 -20.21 -10.80
CA GLY A 44 26.32 -21.45 -10.53
C GLY A 44 26.22 -22.44 -11.69
N ALA A 45 26.68 -22.05 -12.89
CA ALA A 45 27.18 -22.98 -13.92
C ALA A 45 27.71 -22.19 -15.13
N MET A 46 28.96 -21.71 -15.05
CA MET A 46 29.73 -21.47 -16.28
C MET A 46 29.99 -22.81 -16.93
N VAL A 47 29.27 -23.14 -18.00
CA VAL A 47 29.70 -24.18 -18.94
C VAL A 47 30.84 -23.57 -19.76
N TYR A 48 32.08 -23.91 -19.38
CA TYR A 48 33.25 -23.64 -20.20
C TYR A 48 33.20 -24.53 -21.45
N THR A 49 32.53 -24.06 -22.50
CA THR A 49 32.80 -24.53 -23.87
C THR A 49 33.86 -23.60 -24.46
N GLU A 50 35.09 -24.11 -24.58
CA GLU A 50 36.20 -23.44 -25.25
C GLU A 50 35.80 -22.90 -26.63
N LYS A 51 36.20 -21.65 -26.92
CA LYS A 51 37.01 -21.28 -28.10
C LYS A 51 37.30 -19.77 -28.15
N THR A 52 38.60 -19.45 -28.00
CA THR A 52 39.39 -18.46 -28.75
C THR A 52 38.72 -17.16 -29.27
N SER A 53 39.18 -16.02 -28.73
CA SER A 53 39.35 -14.69 -29.36
C SER A 53 38.57 -13.50 -28.72
N ASN A 54 39.33 -12.41 -28.53
CA ASN A 54 39.05 -11.06 -28.01
C ASN A 54 38.36 -10.86 -26.64
N THR A 55 39.22 -10.58 -25.65
CA THR A 55 38.95 -10.31 -24.23
C THR A 55 38.50 -8.87 -23.96
N TYR A 56 37.30 -8.43 -24.37
CA TYR A 56 36.75 -7.14 -23.89
C TYR A 56 35.22 -7.14 -23.93
N ASN A 57 34.52 -7.56 -22.84
CA ASN A 57 33.17 -7.09 -22.45
C ASN A 57 32.46 -7.93 -21.37
N ILE A 58 33.02 -9.07 -20.95
CA ILE A 58 32.32 -9.96 -20.00
C ILE A 58 32.19 -9.32 -18.60
N SER A 59 33.19 -8.58 -18.12
CA SER A 59 33.15 -7.88 -16.83
C SER A 59 32.07 -6.80 -16.77
N SER A 60 31.98 -5.99 -17.83
CA SER A 60 30.98 -4.92 -17.95
C SER A 60 29.55 -5.47 -17.92
N SER A 61 29.28 -6.60 -18.58
CA SER A 61 27.92 -7.16 -18.62
C SER A 61 27.46 -7.66 -17.24
N VAL A 62 28.34 -8.32 -16.48
CA VAL A 62 28.03 -8.82 -15.13
C VAL A 62 27.88 -7.67 -14.14
N GLU A 63 28.79 -6.69 -14.17
CA GLU A 63 28.70 -5.49 -13.32
C GLU A 63 27.41 -4.70 -13.59
N ASN A 64 27.05 -4.52 -14.86
CA ASN A 64 25.80 -3.84 -15.24
C ASN A 64 24.55 -4.61 -14.79
N GLU A 65 24.59 -5.94 -14.78
CA GLU A 65 23.49 -6.77 -14.28
C GLU A 65 23.33 -6.64 -12.77
N VAL A 66 24.44 -6.68 -12.02
CA VAL A 66 24.46 -6.47 -10.56
C VAL A 66 23.91 -5.09 -10.21
N LEU A 67 24.39 -4.02 -10.88
CA LEU A 67 23.93 -2.65 -10.64
C LEU A 67 22.42 -2.48 -10.88
N LYS A 68 21.91 -2.99 -12.01
CA LYS A 68 20.47 -2.92 -12.33
C LYS A 68 19.61 -3.64 -11.28
N ARG A 69 20.12 -4.75 -10.75
CA ARG A 69 19.44 -5.56 -9.74
C ARG A 69 19.44 -4.88 -8.37
N GLU A 70 20.58 -4.34 -7.94
CA GLU A 70 20.66 -3.55 -6.70
C GLU A 70 19.75 -2.32 -6.75
N GLU A 71 19.71 -1.64 -7.89
CA GLU A 71 18.79 -0.52 -8.10
C GLU A 71 17.32 -0.96 -7.96
N ARG A 72 16.96 -2.11 -8.55
CA ARG A 72 15.61 -2.68 -8.41
C ARG A 72 15.29 -3.04 -6.96
N LEU A 73 16.20 -3.69 -6.25
CA LEU A 73 16.01 -4.04 -4.85
C LEU A 73 15.83 -2.80 -3.98
N ARG A 74 16.62 -1.75 -4.22
CA ARG A 74 16.50 -0.45 -3.55
C ARG A 74 15.14 0.18 -3.80
N LYS A 75 14.65 0.19 -5.04
CA LYS A 75 13.32 0.72 -5.39
C LYS A 75 12.20 -0.03 -4.67
N LEU A 76 12.24 -1.36 -4.66
CA LEU A 76 11.24 -2.18 -3.95
C LEU A 76 11.24 -1.94 -2.44
N LYS A 77 12.42 -1.77 -1.84
CA LYS A 77 12.54 -1.45 -0.41
C LYS A 77 11.96 -0.07 -0.07
N MET A 78 12.24 0.94 -0.90
CA MET A 78 11.66 2.28 -0.74
C MET A 78 10.14 2.25 -0.90
N GLU A 79 9.63 1.57 -1.93
CA GLU A 79 8.18 1.46 -2.15
C GLU A 79 7.48 0.77 -0.98
N LYS A 80 8.09 -0.26 -0.41
CA LYS A 80 7.59 -0.91 0.80
C LYS A 80 7.52 0.07 1.98
N GLU A 81 8.61 0.80 2.22
CA GLU A 81 8.72 1.77 3.31
C GLU A 81 7.66 2.87 3.19
N ASP A 82 7.45 3.41 1.98
CA ASP A 82 6.42 4.41 1.71
C ASP A 82 5.01 3.89 2.05
N ILE A 83 4.70 2.63 1.70
CA ILE A 83 3.41 2.01 1.99
C ILE A 83 3.25 1.70 3.49
N GLU A 84 4.32 1.27 4.17
CA GLU A 84 4.33 1.05 5.62
C GLU A 84 4.08 2.35 6.39
N ILE A 85 4.76 3.43 5.99
CA ILE A 85 4.55 4.78 6.55
C ILE A 85 3.12 5.26 6.31
N GLU A 86 2.58 5.08 5.11
CA GLU A 86 1.20 5.49 4.83
C GLU A 86 0.19 4.70 5.67
N LYS A 87 0.42 3.40 5.85
CA LYS A 87 -0.40 2.58 6.74
C LYS A 87 -0.34 3.10 8.18
N GLU A 88 0.85 3.37 8.70
CA GLU A 88 1.05 3.86 10.07
C GLU A 88 0.39 5.23 10.28
N LYS A 89 0.48 6.14 9.29
CA LYS A 89 -0.23 7.42 9.33
C LYS A 89 -1.74 7.25 9.45
N ILE A 90 -2.33 6.35 8.66
CA ILE A 90 -3.77 6.06 8.74
C ILE A 90 -4.11 5.46 10.11
N GLU A 91 -3.36 4.48 10.59
CA GLU A 91 -3.62 3.85 11.89
C GLU A 91 -3.52 4.84 13.05
N ASN A 92 -2.52 5.73 13.02
CA ASN A 92 -2.41 6.81 13.97
C ASN A 92 -3.60 7.77 13.89
N ALA A 93 -4.05 8.15 12.69
CA ALA A 93 -5.22 9.02 12.53
C ALA A 93 -6.52 8.36 13.04
N LEU A 94 -6.67 7.04 12.87
CA LEU A 94 -7.83 6.28 13.36
C LEU A 94 -7.94 6.31 14.89
N THR A 95 -6.84 6.53 15.63
CA THR A 95 -6.89 6.64 17.10
C THR A 95 -7.69 7.86 17.60
N CYS A 96 -7.93 8.86 16.74
CA CYS A 96 -8.75 10.03 17.05
C CYS A 96 -10.26 9.77 16.90
N LEU A 97 -10.65 8.59 16.42
CA LEU A 97 -12.04 8.19 16.28
C LEU A 97 -12.60 7.70 17.60
N ASN A 98 -13.86 8.01 17.87
CA ASN A 98 -14.59 7.36 18.96
C ASN A 98 -15.04 5.95 18.58
N ASP A 99 -15.55 5.18 19.54
CA ASP A 99 -15.93 3.78 19.33
C ASP A 99 -16.93 3.59 18.18
N ILE A 100 -17.93 4.48 18.07
CA ILE A 100 -18.96 4.41 17.02
C ILE A 100 -18.37 4.74 15.64
N GLU A 101 -17.51 5.76 15.57
CA GLU A 101 -16.77 6.13 14.35
C GLU A 101 -15.86 4.99 13.90
N MET A 102 -15.16 4.34 14.83
CA MET A 102 -14.28 3.21 14.56
C MET A 102 -15.05 1.96 14.12
N GLU A 103 -16.20 1.68 14.72
CA GLU A 103 -17.08 0.59 14.29
C GLU A 103 -17.63 0.86 12.88
N PHE A 104 -18.06 2.09 12.59
CA PHE A 104 -18.44 2.50 11.25
C PHE A 104 -17.29 2.31 10.25
N PHE A 105 -16.08 2.75 10.60
CA PHE A 105 -14.89 2.60 9.75
C PHE A 105 -14.64 1.13 9.41
N ASN A 106 -14.68 0.25 10.42
CA ASN A 106 -14.46 -1.17 10.23
C ASN A 106 -15.52 -1.82 9.32
N LEU A 107 -16.78 -1.42 9.49
CA LEU A 107 -17.88 -1.93 8.67
C LEU A 107 -17.87 -1.37 7.24
N PHE A 108 -17.45 -0.13 7.02
CA PHE A 108 -17.53 0.51 5.71
C PHE A 108 -16.25 0.36 4.87
N TYR A 109 -15.07 0.59 5.48
CA TYR A 109 -13.79 0.65 4.78
C TYR A 109 -12.97 -0.63 4.94
N ASN A 110 -12.90 -1.19 6.15
CA ASN A 110 -12.04 -2.33 6.47
C ASN A 110 -12.68 -3.70 6.19
N SER A 111 -13.96 -3.74 5.81
CA SER A 111 -14.66 -4.98 5.54
C SER A 111 -14.22 -5.60 4.20
N LYS A 112 -14.11 -6.94 4.18
CA LYS A 112 -13.82 -7.71 2.96
C LYS A 112 -14.90 -7.50 1.90
N THR A 113 -16.16 -7.59 2.32
CA THR A 113 -17.33 -7.33 1.47
C THR A 113 -17.76 -5.87 1.57
N LYS A 114 -18.24 -5.30 0.47
CA LYS A 114 -18.81 -3.95 0.48
C LYS A 114 -20.14 -3.98 1.22
N ASN A 115 -20.16 -3.47 2.44
CA ASN A 115 -21.37 -3.36 3.22
C ASN A 115 -22.22 -2.18 2.71
N ASN A 116 -23.52 -2.40 2.58
CA ASN A 116 -24.43 -1.33 2.20
C ASN A 116 -24.80 -0.48 3.43
N MET A 117 -25.24 0.76 3.19
CA MET A 117 -25.55 1.68 4.29
C MET A 117 -26.70 1.20 5.18
N THR A 118 -27.66 0.44 4.64
CA THR A 118 -28.77 -0.14 5.41
C THR A 118 -28.27 -1.17 6.44
N TYR A 119 -27.32 -2.02 6.05
CA TYR A 119 -26.73 -3.01 6.94
C TYR A 119 -25.94 -2.32 8.05
N ILE A 120 -25.17 -1.30 7.70
CA ILE A 120 -24.38 -0.53 8.67
C ILE A 120 -25.30 0.21 9.64
N SER A 121 -26.39 0.82 9.15
CA SER A 121 -27.35 1.51 9.99
C SER A 121 -28.04 0.55 10.98
N MET A 122 -28.39 -0.65 10.53
CA MET A 122 -28.92 -1.70 11.40
C MET A 122 -27.91 -2.16 12.45
N LYS A 123 -26.62 -2.31 12.08
CA LYS A 123 -25.57 -2.74 12.99
C LYS A 123 -25.23 -1.70 14.06
N LEU A 124 -25.17 -0.43 13.68
CA LEU A 124 -24.88 0.67 14.60
C LEU A 124 -26.10 1.17 15.38
N HIS A 125 -27.29 0.61 15.12
CA HIS A 125 -28.57 1.09 15.67
C HIS A 125 -28.81 2.59 15.40
N LEU A 126 -28.39 3.06 14.24
CA LEU A 126 -28.57 4.44 13.77
C LEU A 126 -29.51 4.46 12.56
N ASP A 127 -30.14 5.60 12.30
CA ASP A 127 -30.81 5.80 11.03
C ASP A 127 -29.78 6.03 9.90
N ARG A 128 -30.22 5.86 8.65
CA ARG A 128 -29.34 6.00 7.48
C ARG A 128 -28.77 7.41 7.35
N THR A 129 -29.54 8.45 7.67
CA THR A 129 -29.09 9.85 7.58
C THR A 129 -28.00 10.13 8.59
N SER A 130 -28.16 9.63 9.83
CA SER A 130 -27.11 9.69 10.84
C SER A 130 -25.84 8.97 10.41
N CYS A 131 -25.94 7.82 9.73
CA CYS A 131 -24.76 7.13 9.19
C CYS A 131 -24.03 7.94 8.12
N TYR A 132 -24.75 8.61 7.20
CA TYR A 132 -24.11 9.50 6.22
C TYR A 132 -23.43 10.71 6.88
N ASN A 133 -24.07 11.27 7.90
CA ASN A 133 -23.49 12.36 8.69
C ASN A 133 -22.27 11.91 9.48
N LEU A 134 -22.29 10.69 10.04
CA LEU A 134 -21.17 10.07 10.73
C LEU A 134 -19.99 9.88 9.77
N LYS A 135 -20.22 9.28 8.58
CA LYS A 135 -19.21 9.17 7.52
C LYS A 135 -18.58 10.53 7.24
N LYS A 136 -19.41 11.56 7.02
CA LYS A 136 -18.95 12.91 6.67
C LYS A 136 -18.08 13.51 7.77
N LYS A 137 -18.52 13.46 9.02
CA LYS A 137 -17.77 13.98 10.18
C LYS A 137 -16.44 13.25 10.38
N MET A 138 -16.47 11.92 10.28
CA MET A 138 -15.30 11.07 10.43
C MET A 138 -14.23 11.42 9.38
N ILE A 139 -14.61 11.50 8.10
CA ILE A 139 -13.66 11.85 7.02
C ILE A 139 -13.10 13.25 7.22
N PHE A 140 -13.92 14.23 7.61
CA PHE A 140 -13.41 15.57 7.87
C PHE A 140 -12.38 15.59 8.99
N LYS A 141 -12.65 14.89 10.10
CA LYS A 141 -11.71 14.75 11.21
C LYS A 141 -10.38 14.14 10.72
N LEU A 142 -10.44 13.07 9.92
CA LEU A 142 -9.24 12.41 9.40
C LEU A 142 -8.50 13.27 8.36
N SER A 143 -9.22 14.02 7.53
CA SER A 143 -8.63 14.89 6.50
C SER A 143 -7.86 16.09 7.04
N GLU A 144 -8.08 16.46 8.31
CA GLU A 144 -7.30 17.50 8.99
C GLU A 144 -5.95 16.97 9.49
N ILE A 145 -5.80 15.64 9.59
CA ILE A 145 -4.61 14.96 10.14
C ILE A 145 -3.74 14.36 9.02
N LEU A 146 -4.38 13.81 7.97
CA LEU A 146 -3.75 13.09 6.84
C LEU A 146 -3.39 13.99 5.65
#